data_AF-A0A8J4XE07-F1
#
_entry.id   AF-A0A8J4XE07-F1
#
_cell.length_a   1.000
_cell.length_b   1.000
_cell.length_c   1.000
_cell.angle_alpha   90.00
_cell.angle_beta   90.00
_cell.angle_gamma   90.00
#
_symmetry.space_group_name_H-M   'P 1'
#
loop_
_entity.id
_entity.type
_entity.pdbx_description
1 polymer ?
#
loop_
_entity_poly.entity_id
_entity_poly.type
_entity_poly.pdbx_seq_one_letter_code
_entity_poly.pdbx_strand_id
1 'polypeptide(L)'
;MAGLINFQDEKEVKEYLDNLGVEYRYQCYKEKDPEGCQRLADYFEGVKKNYTQAAQVLKHNCESHGHGESCYKLGAYHVTGK
;
A
#
# COMPACT_ATOMS: atom_id res chain seq x y z
N MET A 1 7.03 11.66 12.48
CA MET A 1 6.55 12.88 13.15
C MET A 1 5.46 13.48 12.27
N ALA A 2 4.19 13.22 12.56
CA ALA A 2 3.14 14.02 11.95
C ALA A 2 3.05 15.32 12.75
N GLY A 3 3.44 16.44 12.14
CA GLY A 3 3.00 17.74 12.63
C GLY A 3 1.47 17.80 12.66
N LEU A 4 0.90 18.85 13.23
CA LEU A 4 -0.55 19.06 13.21
C LEU A 4 -1.01 19.23 11.74
N ILE A 5 -1.46 18.14 11.11
CA ILE A 5 -2.06 18.16 9.77
C ILE A 5 -3.50 18.62 9.89
N ASN A 6 -3.89 19.62 9.12
CA ASN A 6 -5.27 20.03 9.00
C ASN A 6 -6.01 19.12 8.00
N PHE A 7 -6.77 18.15 8.51
CA PHE A 7 -7.55 17.23 7.66
C PHE A 7 -8.75 17.88 6.94
N GLN A 8 -9.03 19.16 7.20
CA GLN A 8 -10.03 19.93 6.43
C GLN A 8 -9.40 20.62 5.20
N ASP A 9 -8.07 20.72 5.12
CA ASP A 9 -7.37 21.28 3.98
C ASP A 9 -6.97 20.18 2.98
N GLU A 10 -7.52 20.23 1.78
CA GLU A 10 -7.28 19.21 0.74
C GLU A 10 -5.81 19.10 0.34
N LYS A 11 -5.08 20.22 0.32
CA LYS A 11 -3.67 20.24 -0.07
C LYS A 11 -2.80 19.57 0.99
N GLU A 12 -3.04 19.87 2.27
CA GLU A 12 -2.33 19.21 3.37
C GLU A 12 -2.64 17.72 3.43
N VAL A 13 -3.90 17.32 3.23
CA VAL A 13 -4.28 15.90 3.17
C VAL A 13 -3.56 15.19 2.02
N LYS A 14 -3.51 15.82 0.84
CA LYS A 14 -2.81 15.24 -0.32
C LYS A 14 -1.32 15.04 -0.06
N GLU A 15 -0.66 16.05 0.50
CA GLU A 15 0.77 15.97 0.84
C GLU A 15 1.04 14.88 1.89
N TYR A 16 0.19 14.78 2.92
CA TYR A 16 0.27 13.73 3.91
C TYR A 16 0.15 12.32 3.28
N LEU A 17 -0.85 12.13 2.41
CA LEU A 17 -1.06 10.86 1.72
C LEU A 17 0.12 10.53 0.79
N ASP A 18 0.71 11.50 0.11
CA ASP A 18 1.89 11.27 -0.73
C ASP A 18 3.10 10.84 0.11
N ASN A 19 3.32 11.47 1.27
CA ASN A 19 4.38 11.10 2.20
C ASN A 19 4.19 9.69 2.79
N LEU A 20 2.95 9.29 3.12
CA LEU A 20 2.64 7.92 3.53
C LEU A 20 3.01 6.90 2.45
N GLY A 21 2.73 7.19 1.18
CA GLY A 21 3.11 6.32 0.08
C GLY A 21 4.63 6.10 -0.02
N VAL A 22 5.43 7.14 0.28
CA VAL A 22 6.89 7.04 0.35
C VAL A 22 7.33 6.18 1.54
N GLU A 23 6.75 6.39 2.72
CA GLU A 23 7.06 5.60 3.92
C GLU A 23 6.76 4.11 3.70
N TYR A 24 5.57 3.77 3.20
CA TYR A 24 5.20 2.36 2.95
C TYR A 24 6.09 1.72 1.89
N ARG A 25 6.49 2.48 0.86
CA ARG A 25 7.45 2.01 -0.14
C ARG A 25 8.82 1.70 0.47
N TYR A 26 9.28 2.55 1.39
CA TYR A 26 10.54 2.35 2.10
C TYR A 26 10.46 1.09 3.00
N GLN A 27 9.42 0.98 3.81
CA GLN A 27 9.18 -0.20 4.67
C GLN A 27 9.15 -1.49 3.85
N CYS A 28 8.37 -1.49 2.76
CA CYS A 28 8.23 -2.66 1.90
C CYS A 28 9.55 -3.07 1.23
N TYR A 29 10.19 -2.18 0.46
CA TYR A 29 11.29 -2.60 -0.41
C TYR A 29 12.67 -2.45 0.22
N LYS A 30 12.86 -1.47 1.12
CA LYS A 30 14.17 -1.22 1.74
C LYS A 30 14.32 -2.00 3.05
N GLU A 31 13.32 -1.93 3.92
CA GLU A 31 13.34 -2.63 5.21
C GLU A 31 12.87 -4.08 5.09
N LYS A 32 12.22 -4.44 3.96
CA LYS A 32 11.70 -5.78 3.69
C LYS A 32 10.64 -6.21 4.70
N ASP A 33 9.88 -5.24 5.21
CA ASP A 33 8.78 -5.45 6.14
C ASP A 33 7.52 -5.91 5.39
N PRO A 34 7.01 -7.13 5.65
CA PRO A 34 5.79 -7.63 5.01
C PRO A 34 4.57 -6.77 5.31
N GLU A 35 4.47 -6.19 6.51
CA GLU A 35 3.38 -5.29 6.89
C GLU A 35 3.45 -3.97 6.11
N GLY A 36 4.67 -3.43 5.93
CA GLY A 36 4.92 -2.29 5.06
C GLY A 36 4.47 -2.53 3.62
N CYS A 37 4.72 -3.72 3.08
CA CYS A 37 4.23 -4.10 1.75
C CYS A 37 2.70 -4.22 1.69
N GLN A 38 2.06 -4.78 2.70
CA GLN A 38 0.59 -4.84 2.78
C GLN A 38 -0.01 -3.42 2.77
N ARG A 39 0.50 -2.52 3.61
CA ARG A 39 0.06 -1.11 3.65
C ARG A 39 0.28 -0.38 2.32
N LEU A 40 1.40 -0.65 1.63
CA LEU A 40 1.66 -0.08 0.31
C LEU A 40 0.63 -0.54 -0.72
N ALA A 41 0.25 -1.83 -0.71
CA ALA A 41 -0.80 -2.33 -1.57
C ALA A 41 -2.16 -1.68 -1.27
N ASP A 42 -2.52 -1.57 0.01
CA ASP A 42 -3.75 -0.91 0.46
C ASP A 42 -3.77 0.57 0.10
N TYR A 43 -2.63 1.24 0.16
CA TYR A 43 -2.48 2.62 -0.30
C TYR A 43 -2.73 2.76 -1.80
N PHE A 44 -2.14 1.87 -2.62
CA PHE A 44 -2.38 1.89 -4.06
C PHE A 44 -3.84 1.65 -4.40
N GLU A 45 -4.51 0.73 -3.72
CA GLU A 45 -5.93 0.45 -3.93
C GLU A 45 -6.84 1.57 -3.41
N GLY A 46 -6.70 1.91 -2.13
CA GLY A 46 -7.61 2.79 -1.40
C GLY A 46 -7.44 4.24 -1.78
N VAL A 47 -6.19 4.70 -1.90
CA VAL A 47 -5.83 6.12 -2.10
C VAL A 47 -5.59 6.41 -3.57
N LYS A 48 -4.69 5.66 -4.23
CA LYS A 48 -4.34 5.92 -5.63
C LYS A 48 -5.29 5.30 -6.65
N LYS A 49 -6.20 4.41 -6.20
CA LYS A 49 -7.11 3.63 -7.07
C LYS A 49 -6.37 2.90 -8.20
N ASN A 50 -5.11 2.50 -7.95
CA ASN A 50 -4.26 1.80 -8.89
C ASN A 50 -4.17 0.31 -8.52
N TYR A 51 -5.16 -0.45 -8.98
CA TYR A 51 -5.28 -1.88 -8.70
C TYR A 51 -4.12 -2.69 -9.32
N THR A 52 -3.59 -2.29 -10.48
CA THR A 52 -2.45 -2.97 -11.10
C THR A 52 -1.20 -2.89 -10.22
N GLN A 53 -0.87 -1.71 -9.68
CA GLN A 53 0.26 -1.58 -8.75
C GLN A 53 -0.02 -2.29 -7.43
N ALA A 54 -1.24 -2.20 -6.90
CA ALA A 54 -1.61 -2.95 -5.69
C ALA A 54 -1.40 -4.46 -5.88
N ALA A 55 -1.88 -5.04 -6.98
CA ALA A 55 -1.70 -6.45 -7.32
C ALA A 55 -0.23 -6.85 -7.43
N GLN A 56 0.61 -6.00 -8.02
CA GLN A 56 2.06 -6.25 -8.12
C GLN A 56 2.71 -6.30 -6.73
N VAL A 57 2.35 -5.38 -5.83
CA VAL A 57 2.87 -5.36 -4.45
C VAL A 57 2.36 -6.58 -3.67
N LEU A 58 1.06 -6.91 -3.77
CA LEU A 58 0.47 -8.09 -3.13
C LEU A 58 1.15 -9.38 -3.60
N LYS A 59 1.38 -9.52 -4.90
CA LYS A 59 2.11 -10.65 -5.48
C LYS A 59 3.53 -10.74 -4.94
N HIS A 60 4.27 -9.63 -4.98
CA HIS A 60 5.63 -9.59 -4.43
C HIS A 60 5.66 -10.03 -2.96
N ASN A 61 4.75 -9.49 -2.15
CA ASN A 61 4.70 -9.76 -0.71
C ASN A 61 4.28 -11.21 -0.42
N CYS A 62 3.30 -11.73 -1.16
CA CYS A 62 2.88 -13.13 -1.09
C CYS A 62 4.04 -14.08 -1.43
N GLU A 63 4.70 -13.86 -2.58
CA GLU A 63 5.72 -14.79 -3.10
C GLU A 63 7.06 -14.67 -2.36
N SER A 64 7.45 -13.46 -1.94
CA SER A 64 8.78 -13.21 -1.35
C SER A 64 8.78 -13.32 0.17
N HIS A 65 7.67 -12.98 0.83
CA HIS A 65 7.57 -12.95 2.29
C HIS A 65 6.59 -13.99 2.85
N GLY A 66 5.82 -14.69 2.00
CA GLY A 66 4.80 -15.63 2.47
C GLY A 66 3.66 -14.97 3.25
N HIS A 67 3.43 -13.66 3.02
CA HIS A 67 2.43 -12.91 3.77
C HIS A 67 1.02 -13.35 3.40
N GLY A 68 0.36 -14.09 4.30
CA GLY A 68 -0.91 -14.78 4.03
C GLY A 68 -2.04 -13.84 3.61
N GLU A 69 -2.15 -12.65 4.22
CA GLU A 69 -3.16 -11.67 3.84
C GLU A 69 -2.94 -11.15 2.41
N SER A 70 -1.68 -10.92 2.03
CA SER A 70 -1.33 -10.49 0.68
C SER A 70 -1.73 -11.53 -0.36
N CYS A 71 -1.47 -12.81 -0.07
CA CYS A 71 -1.88 -13.91 -0.93
C CYS A 71 -3.40 -14.01 -1.05
N TYR A 72 -4.12 -13.92 0.07
CA TYR A 72 -5.58 -13.97 0.08
C TYR A 72 -6.19 -12.83 -0.74
N LYS A 73 -5.69 -11.61 -0.54
CA LYS A 73 -6.18 -10.42 -1.24
C LYS A 73 -5.86 -10.46 -2.73
N LEU A 74 -4.68 -10.94 -3.12
CA LEU A 74 -4.34 -11.20 -4.53
C LEU A 74 -5.28 -12.24 -5.16
N GLY A 75 -5.61 -13.31 -4.43
CA GLY A 75 -6.61 -14.29 -4.86
C GLY A 75 -7.98 -13.65 -5.10
N ALA A 76 -8.42 -12.77 -4.18
CA ALA A 76 -9.67 -12.01 -4.36
C ALA A 76 -9.63 -11.09 -5.58
N TYR A 77 -8.48 -10.50 -5.91
CA TYR A 77 -8.30 -9.71 -7.14
C TYR A 77 -8.52 -10.56 -8.39
N HIS A 78 -7.93 -11.76 -8.44
CA HIS A 78 -8.14 -12.70 -9.54
C HIS A 78 -9.61 -13.11 -9.71
N VAL A 79 -10.34 -13.32 -8.61
CA VAL A 79 -11.77 -13.67 -8.66
C VAL A 79 -12.62 -12.49 -9.13
N THR A 80 -12.24 -11.27 -8.77
CA THR A 80 -13.03 -10.05 -9.07
C THR A 80 -12.58 -9.30 -10.32
N GLY A 81 -11.55 -9.78 -11.02
CA GLY A 81 -11.03 -9.18 -12.24
C GLY A 81 -10.28 -7.86 -12.02
N LYS A 82 -9.62 -7.71 -10.87
CA LYS A 82 -8.81 -6.54 -10.50
C LYS A 82 -7.32 -6.72 -10.83
#